data_AF-A0AAV2JYE2-F1
#
_entry.id   AF-A0AAV2JYE2-F1
#
_cell.length_a   1.000
_cell.length_b   1.000
_cell.length_c   1.000
_cell.angle_alpha   90.00
_cell.angle_beta   90.00
_cell.angle_gamma   90.00
#
_symmetry.space_group_name_H-M   'P 1'
#
loop_
_entity.id
_entity.type
_entity.pdbx_description
1 polymer ?
#
loop_
_entity_poly.entity_id
_entity_poly.type
_entity_poly.pdbx_seq_one_letter_code
_entity_poly.pdbx_strand_id
1 'polypeptide(L)'
;MNIADICDNAKKAREYALLGNYDSSMVYYQGVYQQIHKHCQSLKDPALKVKWQQVRQELAEEYEQVKSIVGTLESFKSDRPIYIPTSEERPEDPAVWPPPTPAEHK
;
A
#
# COMPACT_ATOMS: atom_id res chain seq x y z
N MET A 1 2.46 -10.26 -29.15
CA MET A 1 1.90 -9.96 -27.81
C MET A 1 0.47 -10.46 -27.81
N ASN A 2 0.11 -11.33 -26.86
CA ASN A 2 -1.19 -11.97 -26.80
C ASN A 2 -2.12 -11.18 -25.85
N ILE A 3 -3.36 -10.94 -26.27
CA ILE A 3 -4.35 -10.19 -25.46
C ILE A 3 -4.73 -10.99 -24.21
N ALA A 4 -4.76 -12.33 -24.29
CA ALA A 4 -5.04 -13.17 -23.13
C ALA A 4 -4.01 -12.95 -22.02
N ASP A 5 -2.71 -12.84 -22.37
CA ASP A 5 -1.66 -12.56 -21.39
C ASP A 5 -1.85 -11.20 -20.70
N ILE A 6 -2.34 -10.18 -21.42
CA ILE A 6 -2.64 -8.86 -20.82
C ILE A 6 -3.75 -9.00 -19.78
N CYS A 7 -4.83 -9.70 -20.13
CA CYS A 7 -5.96 -9.95 -19.24
C CYS A 7 -5.54 -10.77 -18.01
N ASP A 8 -4.75 -11.83 -18.20
CA ASP A 8 -4.26 -12.67 -17.11
C ASP A 8 -3.35 -11.89 -16.16
N ASN A 9 -2.47 -11.05 -16.69
CA ASN A 9 -1.59 -10.21 -15.87
C ASN A 9 -2.38 -9.12 -15.12
N ALA A 10 -3.41 -8.53 -15.74
CA ALA A 10 -4.29 -7.57 -15.06
C ALA A 10 -5.09 -8.25 -13.93
N LYS A 11 -5.57 -9.46 -14.16
CA LYS A 11 -6.24 -10.27 -13.14
C LYS A 11 -5.30 -10.55 -11.96
N LYS A 12 -4.06 -10.98 -12.23
CA LYS A 12 -3.04 -11.19 -11.18
C LYS A 12 -2.74 -9.92 -10.40
N ALA A 13 -2.63 -8.77 -11.08
CA ALA A 13 -2.40 -7.48 -10.41
C ALA A 13 -3.48 -7.20 -9.35
N ARG A 14 -4.75 -7.40 -9.71
CA ARG A 14 -5.92 -7.23 -8.83
C ARG A 14 -5.96 -8.27 -7.70
N GLU A 15 -5.71 -9.54 -8.01
CA GLU A 15 -5.65 -10.60 -7.01
C GLU A 15 -4.57 -10.33 -5.95
N TYR A 16 -3.36 -9.93 -6.36
CA TYR A 16 -2.30 -9.57 -5.42
C TYR A 16 -2.66 -8.34 -4.58
N ALA A 17 -3.34 -7.34 -5.14
CA ALA A 17 -3.82 -6.19 -4.38
C ALA A 17 -4.82 -6.60 -3.30
N LEU A 18 -5.78 -7.46 -3.66
CA LEU A 18 -6.81 -7.97 -2.72
C LEU A 18 -6.21 -8.84 -1.61
N LEU A 19 -5.14 -9.58 -1.91
CA LEU A 19 -4.40 -10.40 -0.94
C LEU A 19 -3.40 -9.60 -0.10
N GLY A 20 -3.29 -8.28 -0.31
CA GLY A 20 -2.35 -7.42 0.42
C GLY A 20 -0.88 -7.57 -0.02
N ASN A 21 -0.60 -8.33 -1.08
CA ASN A 21 0.74 -8.42 -1.67
C ASN A 21 0.95 -7.25 -2.66
N TYR A 22 1.06 -6.05 -2.10
CA TYR A 22 1.13 -4.83 -2.90
C TYR A 22 2.40 -4.75 -3.76
N ASP A 23 3.54 -5.28 -3.30
CA ASP A 23 4.79 -5.30 -4.08
C ASP A 23 4.62 -6.07 -5.39
N SER A 24 4.04 -7.28 -5.32
CA SER A 24 3.77 -8.08 -6.53
C SER A 24 2.71 -7.39 -7.39
N SER A 25 1.65 -6.89 -6.77
CA SER A 25 0.58 -6.18 -7.49
C SER A 25 1.11 -5.01 -8.32
N MET A 26 1.97 -4.18 -7.73
CA MET A 26 2.59 -3.01 -8.36
C MET A 26 3.40 -3.39 -9.62
N VAL A 27 4.18 -4.47 -9.55
CA VAL A 27 4.97 -4.96 -10.70
C VAL A 27 4.06 -5.43 -11.82
N TYR A 28 2.98 -6.16 -11.51
CA TYR A 28 2.01 -6.61 -12.52
C TYR A 28 1.30 -5.44 -13.18
N TYR A 29 0.83 -4.44 -12.43
CA TYR A 29 0.21 -3.24 -13.01
C TYR A 29 1.16 -2.51 -13.96
N GLN A 30 2.43 -2.31 -13.57
CA GLN A 30 3.42 -1.68 -14.44
C GLN A 30 3.66 -2.49 -15.72
N GLY A 31 3.74 -3.81 -15.60
CA GLY A 31 3.88 -4.72 -16.74
C GLY A 31 2.69 -4.63 -17.70
N VAL A 32 1.46 -4.69 -17.19
CA VAL A 32 0.23 -4.57 -17.99
C VAL A 32 0.18 -3.22 -18.70
N TYR A 33 0.54 -2.13 -18.03
CA TYR A 33 0.58 -0.79 -18.63
C TYR A 33 1.50 -0.74 -19.86
N GLN A 34 2.69 -1.33 -19.76
CA GLN A 34 3.62 -1.43 -20.87
C GLN A 34 3.10 -2.32 -22.00
N GLN A 35 2.42 -3.43 -21.66
CA GLN A 35 1.81 -4.32 -22.64
C GLN A 35 0.71 -3.61 -23.43
N ILE A 36 -0.20 -2.92 -22.75
CA ILE A 36 -1.26 -2.13 -23.40
C ILE A 36 -0.66 -1.04 -24.27
N HIS A 37 0.38 -0.34 -23.80
CA HIS A 37 1.04 0.68 -24.60
C HIS A 37 1.60 0.11 -25.92
N LYS A 38 2.30 -1.03 -25.87
CA LYS A 38 2.81 -1.72 -27.06
C LYS A 38 1.67 -2.20 -27.96
N HIS A 39 0.59 -2.73 -27.39
CA HIS A 39 -0.59 -3.14 -28.16
C HIS A 39 -1.21 -1.95 -28.90
N CYS A 40 -1.43 -0.82 -28.23
CA CYS A 40 -1.94 0.41 -28.83
C CYS A 40 -1.11 0.91 -30.03
N GLN A 41 0.23 0.83 -29.94
CA GLN A 41 1.12 1.21 -31.04
C GLN A 41 0.95 0.31 -32.26
N SER A 42 0.65 -0.98 -32.06
CA SER A 42 0.45 -1.95 -33.15
C SER A 42 -0.90 -1.82 -33.86
N LEU A 43 -1.88 -1.15 -33.23
CA LEU A 43 -3.21 -0.98 -33.80
C LEU A 43 -3.20 0.02 -34.96
N LYS A 44 -3.94 -0.30 -36.02
CA LYS A 44 -4.18 0.62 -37.15
C LYS A 44 -5.49 1.39 -37.00
N ASP A 45 -6.50 0.74 -36.43
CA ASP A 45 -7.83 1.32 -36.24
C ASP A 45 -7.84 2.36 -35.10
N PRO A 46 -8.16 3.64 -35.39
CA PRO A 46 -8.27 4.69 -34.37
C PRO A 46 -9.37 4.42 -33.32
N ALA A 47 -10.49 3.81 -33.71
CA ALA A 47 -11.59 3.54 -32.77
C ALA A 47 -11.16 2.51 -31.72
N LEU A 48 -10.42 1.48 -32.13
CA LEU A 48 -9.83 0.51 -31.20
C LEU A 48 -8.78 1.17 -30.30
N LYS A 49 -7.95 2.09 -30.82
CA LYS A 49 -7.00 2.83 -29.99
C LYS A 49 -7.69 3.59 -28.86
N VAL A 50 -8.79 4.28 -29.15
CA VAL A 50 -9.56 5.02 -28.13
C VAL A 50 -10.04 4.07 -27.03
N LYS A 51 -10.62 2.92 -27.38
CA LYS A 51 -11.06 1.91 -26.40
C LYS A 51 -9.91 1.43 -25.51
N TRP A 52 -8.75 1.16 -26.10
CA TRP A 52 -7.58 0.74 -25.32
C TRP A 52 -6.98 1.85 -24.46
N GLN A 53 -7.08 3.12 -24.88
CA GLN A 53 -6.71 4.25 -24.01
C GLN A 53 -7.63 4.34 -22.80
N GLN A 54 -8.93 4.10 -22.97
CA GLN A 54 -9.88 4.04 -21.86
C GLN A 54 -9.53 2.93 -20.87
N VAL A 55 -9.28 1.70 -21.36
CA VAL A 55 -8.81 0.59 -20.51
C VAL A 55 -7.52 0.94 -19.78
N ARG A 56 -6.59 1.63 -20.44
CA ARG A 56 -5.34 2.08 -19.82
C ARG A 56 -5.57 3.11 -18.71
N GLN A 57 -6.58 3.96 -18.85
CA GLN A 57 -6.94 4.95 -17.84
C GLN A 57 -7.57 4.28 -16.61
N GLU A 58 -8.51 3.36 -16.81
CA GLU A 58 -9.12 2.57 -15.73
C GLU A 58 -8.05 1.82 -14.92
N LEU A 59 -7.09 1.17 -15.60
CA LEU A 59 -5.96 0.51 -14.93
C LEU A 59 -5.02 1.48 -14.21
N ALA A 60 -4.87 2.71 -14.70
CA ALA A 60 -4.07 3.71 -14.02
C ALA A 60 -4.73 4.14 -12.70
N GLU A 61 -6.05 4.29 -12.67
CA GLU A 61 -6.79 4.59 -11.45
C GLU A 61 -6.65 3.48 -10.40
N GLU A 62 -6.78 2.21 -10.79
CA GLU A 62 -6.55 1.06 -9.91
C GLU A 62 -5.10 1.04 -9.38
N TYR A 63 -4.12 1.33 -10.23
CA TYR A 63 -2.71 1.36 -9.84
C TYR A 63 -2.39 2.48 -8.85
N GLU A 64 -2.97 3.67 -9.03
CA GLU A 64 -2.82 4.79 -8.09
C GLU A 64 -3.47 4.49 -6.73
N GLN A 65 -4.58 3.74 -6.69
CA GLN A 65 -5.15 3.27 -5.43
C GLN A 65 -4.16 2.36 -4.68
N VAL A 66 -3.54 1.41 -5.38
CA VAL A 66 -2.52 0.53 -4.77
C VAL A 66 -1.33 1.32 -4.27
N LYS A 67 -0.82 2.29 -5.05
CA LYS A 67 0.24 3.20 -4.59
C LYS A 67 -0.12 3.96 -3.33
N SER A 68 -1.34 4.48 -3.25
CA SER A 68 -1.83 5.21 -2.08
C SER A 68 -1.84 4.32 -0.84
N ILE A 69 -2.28 3.07 -0.98
CA ILE A 69 -2.23 2.07 0.10
C ILE A 69 -0.78 1.82 0.52
N VAL A 70 0.12 1.56 -0.44
CA VAL A 70 1.56 1.37 -0.15
C VAL A 70 2.13 2.58 0.58
N GLY A 71 1.88 3.80 0.10
CA GLY A 71 2.36 5.04 0.74
C GLY A 71 1.84 5.19 2.18
N THR A 72 0.58 4.81 2.41
CA THR A 72 -0.01 4.78 3.75
C THR A 72 0.69 3.75 4.64
N LEU A 73 0.97 2.55 4.13
CA LEU A 73 1.72 1.51 4.87
C LEU A 73 3.15 1.94 5.20
N GLU A 74 3.86 2.57 4.26
CA GLU A 74 5.21 3.09 4.50
C GLU A 74 5.22 4.24 5.52
N SER A 75 4.14 5.03 5.61
CA SER A 75 4.02 6.07 6.64
C SER A 75 4.07 5.51 8.06
N PHE A 76 3.50 4.31 8.30
CA PHE A 76 3.56 3.65 9.60
C PHE A 76 4.96 3.17 9.96
N LYS A 77 5.80 2.88 8.97
CA LYS A 77 7.21 2.51 9.19
C LYS A 77 8.07 3.72 9.54
N SER A 78 7.60 4.92 9.21
CA SER A 78 8.32 6.18 9.38
C SER A 78 8.00 6.89 10.70
N ASP A 79 7.38 6.20 11.66
CA ASP A 79 7.03 6.79 12.94
C ASP A 79 8.31 7.18 13.69
N ARG A 80 8.57 8.48 13.71
CA ARG A 80 9.50 9.09 14.66
C ARG A 80 9.06 8.64 16.05
N PRO A 81 9.99 8.39 16.99
CA PRO A 81 9.58 8.11 18.35
C PRO A 81 8.64 9.22 18.80
N ILE A 82 7.39 8.84 19.11
CA ILE A 82 6.46 9.72 19.80
C ILE A 82 7.22 10.10 21.06
N TYR A 83 7.72 11.33 21.10
CA TYR A 83 8.24 11.91 22.33
C TYR A 83 7.00 12.12 23.17
N ILE A 84 6.56 11.05 23.85
CA ILE A 84 5.59 11.15 24.91
C ILE A 84 6.29 12.10 25.89
N PRO A 85 5.84 13.36 26.03
CA PRO A 85 6.36 14.17 27.11
C PRO A 85 5.97 13.38 28.35
N THR A 86 6.97 12.87 29.06
CA THR A 86 6.76 12.37 30.40
C THR A 86 6.38 13.61 31.19
N SER A 87 5.08 13.94 31.20
CA SER A 87 4.52 14.84 32.19
C SER A 87 4.61 14.10 33.52
N GLU A 88 5.80 14.16 34.13
CA GLU A 88 5.92 14.55 35.54
C GLU A 88 4.91 15.70 35.71
N GLU A 89 3.74 15.52 36.30
CA GLU A 89 3.49 15.13 37.68
C GLU A 89 2.03 14.62 37.72
N ARG A 90 1.83 13.30 37.81
CA ARG A 90 0.49 12.75 38.07
C ARG A 90 0.16 13.12 39.52
N PRO A 91 -1.02 13.69 39.82
CA PRO A 91 -1.43 13.91 41.21
C PRO A 91 -1.26 12.59 41.96
N GLU A 92 -0.48 12.58 43.04
CA GLU A 92 -0.32 11.41 43.88
C GLU A 92 -1.72 10.95 44.28
N ASP A 93 -2.17 9.83 43.70
CA ASP A 93 -3.46 9.25 44.02
C ASP A 93 -3.38 8.82 45.50
N PRO A 94 -4.17 9.43 46.40
CA PRO A 94 -4.07 9.20 47.84
C PRO A 94 -4.40 7.75 48.24
N ALA A 95 -4.88 6.91 47.30
CA ALA A 95 -5.10 5.49 47.51
C ALA A 95 -3.86 4.61 47.22
N VAL A 96 -2.76 5.17 46.71
CA VAL A 96 -1.54 4.42 46.37
C VAL A 96 -0.67 4.29 47.61
N TRP A 97 -0.63 3.08 48.17
CA TRP A 97 0.22 2.77 49.32
C TRP A 97 1.71 2.87 48.93
N PRO A 98 2.58 3.45 49.77
CA PRO A 98 4.01 3.40 49.53
C PRO A 98 4.53 1.96 49.55
N PRO A 99 5.60 1.64 48.80
CA PRO A 99 6.21 0.32 48.83
C PRO A 99 6.71 -0.02 50.25
N PRO A 100 6.61 -1.29 50.67
CA PRO A 100 7.05 -1.69 52.00
C PRO A 100 8.55 -1.45 52.17
N THR A 101 8.95 -0.95 53.33
CA THR A 101 10.35 -0.76 53.67
C THR A 101 11.07 -2.11 53.69
N PRO A 102 12.22 -2.26 52.99
CA PRO A 102 12.98 -3.51 53.02
C PRO A 102 13.38 -3.86 54.45
N ALA A 103 13.14 -5.11 54.84
CA ALA A 103 13.59 -5.60 56.14
C ALA A 103 15.13 -5.61 56.17
N GLU A 104 15.72 -4.96 57.17
CA GLU A 104 17.16 -5.09 57.41
C GLU A 104 17.46 -6.51 57.87
N HIS A 105 18.16 -7.28 57.03
CA HIS A 105 18.75 -8.55 57.44
C HIS A 105 19.98 -8.24 58.30
N LYS A 106 19.94 -8.67 59.58
CA LYS A 106 21.04 -8.54 60.54
C LYS A 106 21.84 -9.83 60.64
#